data_AF-A0A859FGK3-F1
#
_entry.id   AF-A0A859FGK3-F1
#
_cell.length_a   1.000
_cell.length_b   1.000
_cell.length_c   1.000
_cell.angle_alpha   90.00
_cell.angle_beta   90.00
_cell.angle_gamma   90.00
#
_symmetry.space_group_name_H-M   'P 1'
#
loop_
_entity.id
_entity.type
_entity.pdbx_description
1 polymer ?
#
loop_
_entity_poly.entity_id
_entity_poly.type
_entity_poly.pdbx_seq_one_letter_code
_entity_poly.pdbx_strand_id
1 'polypeptide(L)'
;MKAKPFQHLKEEAVRYMISSISLEREYMSGTEKDLLDIAFSKVVLSRKNAELDSMEMILLSKALKRLSVRLFEQYGREAFKPTRRELINTAHKIDIARLYHQKKHHPLNDLKKHKKILTA
;
A
#
# COMPACT_ATOMS: atom_id res chain seq x y z
N MET A 1 -6.42 13.85 -6.80
CA MET A 1 -7.34 13.51 -5.69
C MET A 1 -6.73 12.41 -4.83
N LYS A 2 -7.03 12.39 -3.53
CA LYS A 2 -6.56 11.37 -2.57
C LYS A 2 -7.66 10.32 -2.35
N ALA A 3 -7.29 9.06 -2.11
CA ALA A 3 -8.21 7.97 -1.81
C ALA A 3 -8.20 7.63 -0.31
N LYS A 4 -9.26 6.98 0.16
CA LYS A 4 -9.36 6.42 1.52
C LYS A 4 -9.25 4.89 1.47
N PRO A 5 -8.07 4.32 1.22
CA PRO A 5 -7.92 2.87 0.95
C PRO A 5 -8.30 1.99 2.15
N PHE A 6 -8.39 2.57 3.35
CA PHE A 6 -8.62 1.83 4.59
C PHE A 6 -10.05 1.95 5.14
N GLN A 7 -10.93 2.71 4.48
CA GLN A 7 -12.30 2.97 4.95
C GLN A 7 -13.07 1.69 5.29
N HIS A 8 -12.90 0.64 4.47
CA HIS A 8 -13.61 -0.63 4.61
C HIS A 8 -12.85 -1.69 5.42
N LEU A 9 -11.64 -1.39 5.89
CA LEU A 9 -10.88 -2.32 6.71
C LEU A 9 -11.40 -2.34 8.16
N LYS A 10 -11.22 -3.48 8.84
CA LYS A 10 -11.39 -3.55 10.29
C LYS A 10 -10.29 -2.72 10.98
N GLU A 11 -10.62 -2.12 12.12
CA GLU A 11 -9.67 -1.29 12.88
C GLU A 11 -8.41 -2.09 13.27
N GLU A 12 -8.57 -3.36 13.65
CA GLU A 12 -7.47 -4.27 13.96
C GLU A 12 -6.49 -4.44 12.79
N ALA A 13 -7.00 -4.54 11.56
CA ALA A 13 -6.16 -4.65 10.37
C ALA A 13 -5.35 -3.37 10.13
N VAL A 14 -5.92 -2.20 10.42
CA VAL A 14 -5.21 -0.91 10.32
C VAL A 14 -4.13 -0.82 11.39
N ARG A 15 -4.43 -1.23 12.64
CA ARG A 15 -3.43 -1.28 13.72
C ARG A 15 -2.29 -2.24 13.40
N TYR A 16 -2.62 -3.44 12.92
CA TYR A 16 -1.64 -4.44 12.50
C TYR A 16 -0.72 -3.89 11.40
N MET A 17 -1.28 -3.23 10.39
CA MET A 17 -0.54 -2.58 9.33
C MET A 17 0.40 -1.49 9.87
N ILE A 18 -0.08 -0.63 10.79
CA ILE A 18 0.73 0.42 11.41
C ILE A 18 1.93 -0.20 12.14
N SER A 19 1.70 -1.21 12.99
CA SER A 19 2.78 -1.90 13.70
C SER A 19 3.79 -2.54 12.75
N SER A 20 3.30 -3.18 11.68
CA SER A 20 4.14 -3.83 10.68
C SER A 20 5.02 -2.83 9.93
N ILE A 21 4.46 -1.71 9.48
CA ILE A 21 5.24 -0.68 8.80
C ILE A 21 6.22 -0.02 9.77
N SER A 22 5.84 0.19 11.04
CA SER A 22 6.76 0.70 12.05
C SER A 22 8.01 -0.17 12.16
N LEU A 23 7.85 -1.49 12.16
CA LEU A 23 8.96 -2.43 12.20
C LEU A 23 9.85 -2.34 10.95
N GLU A 24 9.25 -2.30 9.74
CA GLU A 24 10.06 -2.20 8.51
C GLU A 24 10.82 -0.86 8.41
N ARG A 25 10.23 0.24 8.92
CA ARG A 25 10.86 1.58 8.92
C ARG A 25 12.18 1.64 9.70
N GLU A 26 12.36 0.77 10.69
CA GLU A 26 13.62 0.68 11.45
C GLU A 26 14.79 0.23 10.58
N TYR A 27 14.50 -0.52 9.51
CA TYR A 27 15.50 -1.06 8.59
C TYR A 27 15.65 -0.26 7.30
N MET A 28 14.91 0.85 7.15
CA MET A 28 14.99 1.72 5.98
C MET A 28 15.86 2.96 6.27
N SER A 29 16.42 3.53 5.21
CA SER A 29 17.23 4.76 5.28
C SER A 29 17.10 5.58 3.99
N GLY A 30 17.40 6.87 4.07
CA GLY A 30 17.41 7.79 2.93
C GLY A 30 16.01 8.16 2.43
N THR A 31 15.95 8.68 1.20
CA THR A 31 14.77 9.33 0.64
C THR A 31 13.52 8.44 0.60
N GLU A 32 13.68 7.13 0.38
CA GLU A 32 12.53 6.22 0.39
C GLU A 32 11.88 6.12 1.77
N LYS A 33 12.67 6.17 2.85
CA LYS A 33 12.16 6.22 4.22
C LYS A 33 11.44 7.55 4.47
N ASP A 34 12.02 8.66 4.06
CA ASP A 34 11.41 9.98 4.26
C ASP A 34 10.03 10.08 3.58
N LEU A 35 9.93 9.55 2.35
CA LEU A 35 8.66 9.49 1.62
C LEU A 35 7.66 8.54 2.28
N LEU A 36 8.11 7.38 2.77
CA LEU A 36 7.27 6.46 3.53
C LEU A 36 6.80 7.10 4.83
N ASP A 37 7.63 7.87 5.51
CA ASP A 37 7.32 8.51 6.80
C ASP A 37 6.21 9.55 6.67
N ILE A 38 6.16 10.28 5.55
CA ILE A 38 5.05 11.18 5.24
C ILE A 38 3.74 10.40 5.09
N ALA A 39 3.75 9.33 4.29
CA ALA A 39 2.57 8.47 4.10
C ALA A 39 2.14 7.83 5.42
N PHE A 40 3.09 7.28 6.17
CA PHE A 40 2.88 6.61 7.45
C PHE A 40 2.29 7.55 8.49
N SER A 41 2.79 8.78 8.60
CA SER A 41 2.27 9.78 9.53
C SER A 41 0.78 10.07 9.29
N LYS A 42 0.35 10.16 8.03
CA LYS A 42 -1.07 10.31 7.68
C LYS A 42 -1.91 9.12 8.13
N VAL A 43 -1.37 7.90 7.99
CA VAL A 43 -2.06 6.67 8.43
C VAL A 43 -2.13 6.59 9.95
N VAL A 44 -1.09 6.98 10.67
CA VAL A 44 -1.10 6.99 12.14
C VAL A 44 -2.13 7.99 12.68
N LEU A 45 -2.15 9.21 12.12
CA LEU A 45 -3.05 10.27 12.56
C LEU A 45 -4.53 9.97 12.23
N SER A 46 -4.80 9.58 10.99
CA SER A 46 -6.18 9.48 10.47
C SER A 46 -6.71 8.06 10.38
N ARG A 47 -5.87 7.04 10.58
CA ARG A 47 -6.21 5.60 10.57
C ARG A 47 -7.05 5.22 9.36
N LYS A 48 -8.26 4.69 9.58
CA LYS A 48 -9.22 4.30 8.53
C LYS A 48 -9.59 5.45 7.59
N ASN A 49 -9.51 6.68 8.07
CA ASN A 49 -9.86 7.89 7.32
C ASN A 49 -8.66 8.52 6.61
N ALA A 50 -7.48 7.88 6.65
CA ALA A 50 -6.30 8.39 5.99
C ALA A 50 -6.52 8.57 4.49
N GLU A 51 -6.23 9.78 4.02
CA GLU A 51 -6.30 10.15 2.63
C GLU A 51 -4.92 10.04 2.00
N LEU A 52 -4.76 9.09 1.09
CA LEU A 52 -3.50 8.73 0.45
C LEU A 52 -3.56 8.91 -1.06
N ASP A 53 -2.48 9.38 -1.65
CA ASP A 53 -2.30 9.36 -3.09
C ASP A 53 -1.74 8.00 -3.60
N SER A 54 -1.60 7.87 -4.92
CA SER A 54 -1.13 6.62 -5.54
C SER A 54 0.29 6.24 -5.13
N MET A 55 1.18 7.22 -4.93
CA MET A 55 2.57 6.98 -4.54
C MET A 55 2.64 6.51 -3.09
N GLU A 56 1.89 7.17 -2.21
CA GLU A 56 1.80 6.81 -0.80
C GLU A 56 1.27 5.38 -0.61
N MET A 57 0.24 4.99 -1.37
CA MET A 57 -0.25 3.61 -1.39
C MET A 57 0.81 2.60 -1.87
N ILE A 58 1.61 2.97 -2.89
CA ILE A 58 2.72 2.13 -3.38
C ILE A 58 3.78 1.93 -2.30
N LEU A 59 4.17 3.00 -1.59
CA LEU A 59 5.18 2.95 -0.53
C LEU A 59 4.74 2.02 0.61
N LEU A 60 3.49 2.17 1.09
CA LEU A 60 2.95 1.32 2.16
C LEU A 60 2.85 -0.16 1.73
N SER A 61 2.35 -0.41 0.51
CA SER A 61 2.28 -1.76 -0.06
C SER A 61 3.67 -2.41 -0.19
N LYS A 62 4.66 -1.65 -0.66
CA LYS A 62 6.05 -2.13 -0.76
C LYS A 62 6.66 -2.43 0.61
N ALA A 63 6.46 -1.56 1.60
CA ALA A 63 6.97 -1.77 2.96
C ALA A 63 6.43 -3.09 3.57
N LEU A 64 5.13 -3.36 3.45
CA LEU A 64 4.53 -4.61 3.93
C LEU A 64 5.09 -5.85 3.21
N LYS A 65 5.30 -5.76 1.89
CA LYS A 65 5.91 -6.85 1.11
C LYS A 65 7.36 -7.09 1.51
N ARG A 66 8.15 -6.04 1.71
CA ARG A 66 9.54 -6.15 2.17
C ARG A 66 9.63 -6.80 3.53
N LEU A 67 8.78 -6.40 4.47
CA LEU A 67 8.74 -7.04 5.78
C LEU A 67 8.44 -8.54 5.67
N SER A 68 7.48 -8.91 4.80
CA SER A 68 7.20 -10.33 4.55
C SER A 68 8.44 -11.07 4.02
N VAL A 69 9.19 -10.49 3.10
CA VAL A 69 10.43 -11.10 2.58
C VAL A 69 11.47 -11.21 3.69
N ARG A 70 11.68 -10.16 4.48
CA ARG A 70 12.62 -10.15 5.61
C ARG A 70 12.29 -11.22 6.65
N LEU A 71 11.01 -11.38 7.01
CA LEU A 71 10.56 -12.45 7.91
C LEU A 71 10.81 -13.85 7.32
N PHE A 72 10.72 -14.00 6.00
CA PHE A 72 11.08 -15.26 5.34
C PHE A 72 12.58 -15.52 5.38
N GLU A 73 13.40 -14.52 5.11
CA GLU A 73 14.85 -14.64 5.12
C GLU A 73 15.40 -14.93 6.52
N GLN A 74 14.85 -14.28 7.56
CA GLN A 74 15.35 -14.41 8.93
C GLN A 74 14.91 -15.71 9.63
N TYR A 75 13.68 -16.17 9.38
CA TYR A 75 13.08 -17.28 10.14
C TYR A 75 12.75 -18.52 9.28
N GLY A 76 12.88 -18.43 7.96
CA GLY A 76 12.62 -19.53 7.04
C GLY A 76 11.14 -19.71 6.66
N ARG A 77 10.84 -20.77 5.91
CA ARG A 77 9.53 -20.94 5.23
C ARG A 77 8.35 -21.19 6.15
N GLU A 78 8.50 -21.98 7.20
CA GLU A 78 7.36 -22.38 8.04
C GLU A 78 7.14 -21.42 9.22
N ALA A 79 8.22 -20.82 9.73
CA ALA A 79 8.11 -19.77 10.75
C ALA A 79 7.42 -18.52 10.18
N PHE A 80 6.50 -17.93 10.94
CA PHE A 80 5.75 -16.72 10.58
C PHE A 80 4.93 -16.81 9.28
N LYS A 81 4.66 -18.01 8.75
CA LYS A 81 3.84 -18.20 7.54
C LYS A 81 2.46 -17.54 7.61
N PRO A 82 1.70 -17.61 8.74
CA PRO A 82 0.45 -16.88 8.87
C PRO A 82 0.64 -15.37 8.78
N THR A 83 1.62 -14.83 9.51
CA THR A 83 1.97 -13.40 9.52
C THR A 83 2.35 -12.89 8.14
N ARG A 84 3.24 -13.59 7.43
CA ARG A 84 3.64 -13.22 6.06
C ARG A 84 2.45 -13.20 5.11
N ARG A 85 1.56 -14.20 5.20
CA ARG A 85 0.34 -14.25 4.39
C ARG A 85 -0.54 -13.03 4.67
N GLU A 86 -0.68 -12.64 5.94
CA GLU A 86 -1.46 -11.47 6.33
C GLU A 86 -0.85 -10.15 5.82
N LEU A 87 0.46 -9.99 5.90
CA LEU A 87 1.19 -8.85 5.33
C LEU A 87 0.94 -8.72 3.82
N ILE A 88 1.11 -9.81 3.08
CA ILE A 88 0.90 -9.84 1.62
C ILE A 88 -0.57 -9.54 1.28
N ASN A 89 -1.52 -10.16 1.99
CA ASN A 89 -2.94 -9.91 1.78
C ASN A 89 -3.31 -8.45 2.03
N THR A 90 -2.72 -7.83 3.05
CA THR A 90 -2.91 -6.41 3.37
C THR A 90 -2.33 -5.53 2.26
N ALA A 91 -1.12 -5.82 1.81
CA ALA A 91 -0.51 -5.10 0.69
C ALA A 91 -1.36 -5.19 -0.60
N HIS A 92 -1.89 -6.37 -0.92
CA HIS A 92 -2.78 -6.55 -2.06
C HIS A 92 -4.08 -5.74 -1.95
N LYS A 93 -4.68 -5.64 -0.75
CA LYS A 93 -5.87 -4.80 -0.56
C LYS A 93 -5.56 -3.32 -0.84
N ILE A 94 -4.38 -2.83 -0.45
CA ILE A 94 -3.93 -1.47 -0.75
C ILE A 94 -3.75 -1.28 -2.25
N ASP A 95 -3.07 -2.23 -2.92
CA ASP A 95 -2.87 -2.18 -4.37
C ASP A 95 -4.20 -2.17 -5.14
N ILE A 96 -5.16 -2.99 -4.72
CA ILE A 96 -6.50 -3.02 -5.30
C ILE A 96 -7.20 -1.67 -5.12
N ALA A 97 -7.18 -1.11 -3.91
CA ALA A 97 -7.77 0.20 -3.64
C ALA A 97 -7.14 1.30 -4.51
N ARG A 98 -5.82 1.26 -4.69
CA ARG A 98 -5.08 2.15 -5.60
C ARG A 98 -5.56 2.00 -7.04
N LEU A 99 -5.68 0.78 -7.56
CA LEU A 99 -6.13 0.52 -8.92
C LEU A 99 -7.57 0.98 -9.16
N TYR A 100 -8.48 0.75 -8.19
CA TYR A 100 -9.85 1.27 -8.27
C TYR A 100 -9.89 2.79 -8.29
N HIS A 101 -9.10 3.45 -7.44
CA HIS A 101 -9.01 4.92 -7.43
C HIS A 101 -8.44 5.45 -8.75
N GLN A 102 -7.39 4.83 -9.29
CA GLN A 102 -6.82 5.19 -10.59
C GLN A 102 -7.85 5.01 -11.72
N LYS A 103 -8.57 3.89 -11.75
CA LYS A 103 -9.62 3.65 -12.76
C LYS A 103 -10.75 4.68 -12.69
N LYS A 104 -11.13 5.12 -11.47
CA LYS A 104 -12.20 6.09 -11.26
C LYS A 104 -11.80 7.54 -11.59
N HIS A 105 -10.54 7.90 -11.40
CA HIS A 105 -10.09 9.30 -11.47
C HIS A 105 -9.02 9.60 -12.53
N HIS A 106 -8.43 8.58 -13.15
CA HIS A 106 -7.49 8.70 -14.26
C HIS A 106 -7.91 7.80 -15.43
N PRO A 107 -8.73 8.30 -16.37
CA PRO A 107 -9.12 7.58 -17.57
C PRO A 107 -7.98 7.56 -18.62
N LEU A 108 -6.73 7.32 -18.22
CA LEU A 108 -5.64 7.13 -19.21
C LEU A 108 -5.87 5.88 -20.08
N ASN A 109 -6.82 5.02 -19.71
CA ASN A 109 -7.31 3.93 -20.57
C ASN A 109 -8.27 4.39 -21.68
N ASP A 110 -8.86 5.60 -21.61
CA ASP A 110 -9.73 6.12 -22.68
C ASP A 110 -8.92 6.68 -23.87
N LEU A 111 -7.61 6.90 -23.72
CA LEU A 111 -6.74 7.26 -24.85
C LEU A 111 -6.59 6.15 -25.89
N LYS A 112 -6.79 4.87 -25.51
CA LYS A 112 -6.88 3.76 -26.49
C LYS A 112 -8.22 3.74 -27.24
N LYS A 113 -9.28 4.33 -26.69
CA LYS A 113 -10.58 4.48 -27.37
C LYS A 113 -10.57 5.66 -28.35
N HIS A 114 -9.92 6.77 -28.01
CA HIS A 114 -9.85 7.94 -28.89
C HIS A 114 -8.89 7.79 -30.09
N LYS A 115 -7.89 6.90 -30.03
CA LYS A 115 -7.04 6.60 -31.20
C LYS A 115 -7.77 5.89 -32.35
N LYS A 116 -8.95 5.30 -32.13
CA LYS A 116 -9.77 4.73 -33.22
C LYS A 116 -10.64 5.75 -33.95
N ILE A 117 -10.80 6.96 -33.41
CA ILE A 117 -11.68 8.00 -33.99
C ILE A 117 -10.89 8.95 -34.90
N LEU A 118 -9.57 9.01 -34.77
CA LEU A 118 -8.69 9.88 -35.58
C LEU A 118 -8.06 9.18 -36.80
N THR A 119 -8.49 7.96 -37.11
CA THR A 119 -8.05 7.20 -38.31
C THR A 119 -9.22 6.55 -39.04
N ALA A 120 -10.39 7.19 -39.04
CA ALA A 120 -11.54 6.79 -39.84
C ALA A 120 -11.89 7.90 -40.83
#